data_AF-A0A8B6DL65-F1
#
_entry.id   AF-A0A8B6DL65-F1
#
_cell.length_a   1.000
_cell.length_b   1.000
_cell.length_c   1.000
_cell.angle_alpha   90.00
_cell.angle_beta   90.00
_cell.angle_gamma   90.00
#
_symmetry.space_group_name_H-M   'P 1'
#
loop_
_entity.id
_entity.type
_entity.pdbx_description
1 polymer ?
#
loop_
_entity_poly.entity_id
_entity_poly.type
_entity_poly.pdbx_seq_one_letter_code
_entity_poly.pdbx_strand_id
1 'polypeptide(L)'
;MGTMPVGAPLDRTSPRNPKCNGQTERFNRSILSMIKSYLKGEQTYWDMNLGCLAGAYRASPNESTCLTPNILMLGREVRLPYALLHKGHHLDPNEAETSWGSHALKIKERMQRAHCVARKHLEVTCKRRKDFYDNKTNLNVYKVSDKVCYRNEIKRKGICPKLQPLFIGPCLVTQKINDLNYEIQIDAHTKRKVVNHDKLKPYNGQSHPKWIKKFKH
;
A
#
# COMPACT_ATOMS: atom_id res chain seq x y z
N MET A 1 18.63 -34.04 -10.26
CA MET A 1 17.58 -33.33 -11.02
C MET A 1 17.42 -31.96 -10.39
N GLY A 2 18.12 -30.95 -10.90
CA GLY A 2 18.19 -29.62 -10.29
C GLY A 2 16.91 -28.82 -10.56
N THR A 3 16.27 -28.34 -9.50
CA THR A 3 15.15 -27.42 -9.59
C THR A 3 15.65 -26.09 -10.15
N MET A 4 15.27 -25.76 -11.39
CA MET A 4 15.49 -24.42 -11.92
C MET A 4 14.74 -23.39 -11.07
N PRO A 5 15.40 -22.34 -10.58
CA PRO A 5 14.70 -21.25 -9.93
C PRO A 5 13.85 -20.52 -10.96
N VAL A 6 12.56 -20.37 -10.67
CA VAL A 6 11.63 -19.56 -11.46
C VAL A 6 12.17 -18.12 -11.50
N GLY A 7 12.69 -17.72 -12.67
CA GLY A 7 13.30 -16.40 -12.88
C GLY A 7 12.25 -15.30 -12.92
N ALA A 8 11.75 -14.88 -11.76
CA ALA A 8 10.97 -13.67 -11.63
C ALA A 8 11.90 -12.47 -11.35
N PRO A 9 11.80 -11.36 -12.12
CA PRO A 9 12.59 -10.16 -11.86
C PRO A 9 12.28 -9.59 -10.47
N LEU A 10 13.33 -9.28 -9.71
CA LEU A 10 13.24 -8.70 -8.37
C LEU A 10 13.16 -7.17 -8.47
N ASP A 11 11.95 -6.62 -8.47
CA ASP A 11 11.74 -5.17 -8.42
C ASP A 11 11.99 -4.63 -7.00
N ARG A 12 13.10 -3.91 -6.81
CA ARG A 12 13.44 -3.28 -5.53
C ARG A 12 12.82 -1.88 -5.44
N THR A 13 11.91 -1.69 -4.49
CA THR A 13 11.31 -0.37 -4.21
C THR A 13 12.26 0.54 -3.43
N SER A 14 12.15 1.86 -3.61
CA SER A 14 12.96 2.85 -2.88
C SER A 14 12.90 2.64 -1.35
N PRO A 15 14.03 2.74 -0.61
CA PRO A 15 14.05 2.48 0.82
C PRO A 15 13.07 3.36 1.62
N ARG A 16 12.23 2.73 2.46
CA ARG A 16 11.26 3.40 3.34
C ARG A 16 10.27 4.33 2.64
N ASN A 17 9.79 3.91 1.47
CA ASN A 17 8.60 4.46 0.85
C ASN A 17 7.46 3.42 0.87
N PRO A 18 6.68 3.32 1.96
CA PRO A 18 5.59 2.33 2.08
C PRO A 18 4.54 2.47 0.98
N LYS A 19 4.46 3.63 0.30
CA LYS A 19 3.57 3.84 -0.85
C LYS A 19 3.86 2.84 -2.00
N CYS A 20 5.12 2.42 -2.19
CA CYS A 20 5.51 1.52 -3.28
C CYS A 20 5.02 0.07 -3.10
N ASN A 21 4.90 -0.42 -1.87
CA ASN A 21 4.32 -1.75 -1.57
C ASN A 21 2.91 -1.63 -0.96
N GLY A 22 2.21 -0.53 -1.27
CA GLY A 22 0.99 -0.14 -0.58
C GLY A 22 -0.16 -1.14 -0.70
N GLN A 23 -0.20 -1.96 -1.75
CA GLN A 23 -1.23 -2.99 -1.91
C GLN A 23 -1.06 -4.15 -0.92
N THR A 24 0.16 -4.68 -0.79
CA THR A 24 0.49 -5.72 0.19
C THR A 24 0.31 -5.20 1.61
N GLU A 25 0.77 -3.98 1.89
CA GLU A 25 0.59 -3.37 3.21
C GLU A 25 -0.88 -3.15 3.57
N ARG A 26 -1.73 -2.75 2.60
CA ARG A 26 -3.17 -2.64 2.79
C ARG A 26 -3.81 -4.00 3.07
N PHE A 27 -3.47 -5.02 2.28
CA PHE A 27 -3.95 -6.38 2.49
C PHE A 27 -3.60 -6.89 3.90
N ASN A 28 -2.33 -6.77 4.29
CA ASN A 28 -1.86 -7.18 5.62
C ASN A 28 -2.62 -6.44 6.73
N ARG A 29 -2.90 -5.15 6.55
CA ARG A 29 -3.70 -4.36 7.51
C ARG A 29 -5.13 -4.89 7.63
N SER A 30 -5.78 -5.20 6.51
CA SER A 30 -7.14 -5.76 6.51
C SER A 30 -7.20 -7.10 7.23
N ILE A 31 -6.28 -8.03 6.91
CA ILE A 31 -6.22 -9.34 7.56
C ILE A 31 -5.94 -9.20 9.06
N LEU A 32 -4.99 -8.35 9.46
CA LEU A 32 -4.73 -8.09 10.87
C LEU A 32 -5.95 -7.50 11.60
N SER A 33 -6.74 -6.65 10.95
CA SER A 33 -7.98 -6.14 11.51
C SER A 33 -8.99 -7.27 11.72
N MET A 34 -9.18 -8.15 10.73
CA MET A 34 -10.09 -9.28 10.83
C MET A 34 -9.67 -10.24 11.95
N ILE A 35 -8.37 -10.55 12.06
CA ILE A 35 -7.82 -11.37 13.15
C ILE A 35 -8.11 -10.74 14.50
N LYS A 36 -7.82 -9.45 14.69
CA LYS A 36 -8.07 -8.73 15.95
C LYS A 36 -9.54 -8.75 16.34
N SER A 37 -10.43 -8.51 15.37
CA SER A 37 -11.88 -8.52 15.61
C SER A 37 -12.41 -9.92 15.93
N TYR A 38 -11.85 -10.96 15.30
CA TYR A 38 -12.28 -12.35 15.50
C TYR A 38 -11.82 -12.91 16.85
N LEU A 39 -10.56 -12.67 17.22
CA LEU A 39 -9.95 -13.29 18.40
C LEU A 39 -10.35 -12.65 19.74
N LYS A 40 -10.85 -11.42 19.74
CA LYS A 40 -11.34 -10.70 20.95
C LYS A 40 -10.41 -10.76 22.19
N GLY A 41 -9.10 -10.95 21.99
CA GLY A 41 -8.12 -11.05 23.08
C GLY A 41 -7.42 -12.41 23.19
N GLU A 42 -7.98 -13.47 22.61
CA GLU A 42 -7.40 -14.82 22.63
C GLU A 42 -6.41 -15.02 21.48
N GLN A 43 -5.12 -14.84 21.76
CA GLN A 43 -4.06 -14.87 20.72
C GLN A 43 -3.55 -16.27 20.40
N THR A 44 -4.03 -17.32 21.06
CA THR A 44 -3.42 -18.66 21.05
C THR A 44 -3.64 -19.42 19.74
N TYR A 45 -4.76 -19.20 19.05
CA TYR A 45 -5.20 -19.99 17.88
C TYR A 45 -5.41 -19.13 16.64
N TRP A 46 -4.64 -18.05 16.50
CA TRP A 46 -4.80 -17.10 15.40
C TRP A 46 -4.49 -17.73 14.03
N ASP A 47 -3.56 -18.68 13.99
CA ASP A 47 -3.07 -19.40 12.83
C ASP A 47 -4.10 -20.41 12.30
N MET A 48 -4.77 -21.15 13.21
CA MET A 48 -5.83 -22.10 12.85
C MET A 48 -7.01 -21.44 12.13
N ASN A 49 -7.27 -20.17 12.45
CA ASN A 49 -8.39 -19.41 11.89
C ASN A 49 -8.06 -18.68 10.58
N LEU A 50 -6.79 -18.67 10.14
CA LEU A 50 -6.37 -17.94 8.93
C LEU A 50 -7.10 -18.41 7.67
N GLY A 51 -7.37 -19.71 7.54
CA GLY A 51 -8.10 -20.26 6.39
C GLY A 51 -9.50 -19.68 6.26
N CYS A 52 -10.24 -19.64 7.37
CA CYS A 52 -11.57 -19.07 7.46
C CYS A 52 -11.56 -17.56 7.19
N LEU A 53 -10.63 -16.83 7.80
CA LEU A 53 -10.49 -15.38 7.60
C LEU A 53 -10.11 -15.03 6.16
N ALA A 54 -9.22 -15.80 5.53
CA ALA A 54 -8.88 -15.63 4.12
C ALA A 54 -10.07 -15.93 3.21
N GLY A 55 -10.88 -16.94 3.54
CA GLY A 55 -12.15 -17.23 2.85
C GLY A 55 -13.14 -16.08 2.96
N ALA A 56 -13.36 -15.56 4.17
CA ALA A 56 -14.23 -14.41 4.41
C ALA A 56 -13.74 -13.17 3.66
N TYR A 57 -12.42 -12.92 3.63
CA TYR A 57 -11.85 -11.82 2.86
C TYR A 57 -12.14 -11.96 1.35
N ARG A 58 -11.95 -13.17 0.80
CA ARG A 58 -12.23 -13.45 -0.62
C ARG A 58 -13.70 -13.35 -1.00
N ALA A 59 -14.61 -13.55 -0.04
CA ALA A 59 -16.05 -13.41 -0.19
C ALA A 59 -16.60 -12.00 0.15
N SER A 60 -15.74 -11.08 0.59
CA SER A 60 -16.15 -9.72 0.97
C SER A 60 -15.86 -8.73 -0.16
N PRO A 61 -16.79 -7.83 -0.52
CA PRO A 61 -16.52 -6.83 -1.55
C PRO A 61 -15.42 -5.87 -1.12
N ASN A 62 -14.47 -5.61 -2.02
CA ASN A 62 -13.45 -4.58 -1.78
C ASN A 62 -14.00 -3.21 -2.18
N GLU A 63 -13.88 -2.21 -1.31
CA GLU A 63 -14.35 -0.83 -1.55
C GLU A 63 -13.84 -0.22 -2.87
N SER A 64 -12.62 -0.57 -3.31
CA SER A 64 -12.05 0.04 -4.53
C SER A 64 -12.57 -0.58 -5.83
N THR A 65 -12.99 -1.84 -5.80
CA THR A 65 -13.51 -2.57 -6.96
C THR A 65 -15.03 -2.78 -6.90
N CYS A 66 -15.62 -2.59 -5.71
CA CYS A 66 -16.98 -2.99 -5.31
C CYS A 66 -17.31 -4.46 -5.56
N LEU A 67 -16.30 -5.31 -5.80
CA LEU A 67 -16.46 -6.72 -6.13
C LEU A 67 -15.58 -7.56 -5.21
N THR A 68 -16.02 -8.80 -4.98
CA THR A 68 -15.27 -9.76 -4.18
C THR A 68 -14.09 -10.33 -4.99
N PRO A 69 -12.99 -10.70 -4.33
CA PRO A 69 -11.91 -11.44 -4.97
C PRO A 69 -12.36 -12.75 -5.64
N ASN A 70 -13.37 -13.44 -5.08
CA ASN A 70 -13.94 -14.65 -5.69
C ASN A 70 -14.52 -14.37 -7.08
N ILE A 71 -15.37 -13.35 -7.23
CA ILE A 71 -15.96 -12.99 -8.53
C ILE A 71 -14.85 -12.61 -9.53
N LEU A 72 -13.85 -11.87 -9.08
CA LEU A 72 -12.75 -11.43 -9.95
C LEU A 72 -11.87 -12.59 -10.41
N MET A 73 -11.61 -13.59 -9.56
CA MET A 73 -10.72 -14.70 -9.88
C MET A 73 -11.43 -15.89 -10.54
N LEU A 74 -12.66 -16.17 -10.14
CA LEU A 74 -13.40 -17.39 -10.50
C LEU A 74 -14.64 -17.11 -11.35
N GLY A 75 -15.01 -15.84 -11.57
CA GLY A 75 -16.24 -15.45 -12.29
C GLY A 75 -17.53 -15.80 -11.54
N ARG A 76 -17.44 -16.24 -10.28
CA ARG A 76 -18.55 -16.65 -9.41
C ARG A 76 -18.17 -16.53 -7.94
N GLU A 77 -19.18 -16.49 -7.07
CA GLU A 77 -18.96 -16.63 -5.64
C GLU A 77 -18.67 -18.08 -5.24
N VAL A 78 -17.77 -18.26 -4.28
CA VAL A 78 -17.55 -19.55 -3.63
C VAL A 78 -18.66 -19.75 -2.59
N ARG A 79 -19.33 -20.91 -2.64
CA ARG A 79 -20.36 -21.25 -1.65
C ARG A 79 -19.73 -21.38 -0.27
N LEU A 80 -20.12 -20.49 0.65
CA LEU A 80 -19.76 -20.61 2.06
C LEU A 80 -20.57 -21.73 2.72
N PRO A 81 -20.06 -22.39 3.77
CA PRO A 81 -20.79 -23.45 4.48
C PRO A 81 -22.21 -23.03 4.92
N TYR A 82 -22.39 -21.78 5.33
CA TYR A 82 -23.70 -21.21 5.67
C TYR A 82 -24.69 -21.22 4.49
N ALA A 83 -24.21 -21.01 3.25
CA ALA A 83 -25.04 -21.02 2.05
C ALA A 83 -25.49 -22.43 1.65
N LEU A 84 -24.87 -23.49 2.20
CA LEU A 84 -25.32 -24.87 2.00
C LEU A 84 -26.47 -25.22 2.97
N LEU A 85 -26.47 -24.63 4.18
CA LEU A 85 -27.50 -24.83 5.19
C LEU A 85 -28.80 -24.12 4.81
N HIS A 86 -28.70 -22.90 4.28
CA HIS A 86 -29.82 -22.20 3.67
C HIS A 86 -29.89 -22.56 2.18
N LYS A 87 -30.60 -23.64 1.84
CA LYS A 87 -30.83 -24.16 0.46
C LYS A 87 -31.56 -23.17 -0.50
N GLY A 88 -31.34 -21.86 -0.40
CA GLY A 88 -32.17 -20.83 -1.05
C GLY A 88 -31.43 -19.75 -1.85
N HIS A 89 -30.10 -19.71 -1.87
CA HIS A 89 -29.38 -18.69 -2.64
C HIS A 89 -28.47 -19.33 -3.70
N HIS A 90 -28.81 -19.10 -4.98
CA HIS A 90 -28.01 -19.35 -6.18
C HIS A 90 -27.91 -20.80 -6.70
N LEU A 91 -29.06 -21.44 -6.89
CA LEU A 91 -29.22 -22.17 -8.14
C LEU A 91 -30.03 -21.24 -9.04
N ASP A 92 -29.39 -20.59 -10.00
CA ASP A 92 -30.15 -20.10 -11.15
C ASP A 92 -30.80 -21.35 -11.74
N PRO A 93 -32.13 -21.45 -11.80
CA PRO A 93 -32.80 -22.66 -12.32
C PRO A 93 -32.34 -23.00 -13.75
N ASN A 94 -31.82 -21.99 -14.45
CA ASN A 94 -31.28 -22.06 -15.81
C ASN A 94 -29.81 -22.54 -15.90
N GLU A 95 -29.14 -22.84 -14.79
CA GLU A 95 -27.79 -23.42 -14.75
C GLU A 95 -27.78 -24.96 -14.77
N ALA A 96 -28.93 -25.61 -14.63
CA ALA A 96 -29.02 -27.06 -14.49
C ALA A 96 -28.69 -27.86 -15.77
N GLU A 97 -28.69 -27.24 -16.95
CA GLU A 97 -28.48 -27.93 -18.23
C GLU A 97 -27.61 -27.10 -19.18
N THR A 98 -26.31 -27.02 -18.93
CA THR A 98 -25.37 -26.56 -19.98
C THR A 98 -24.19 -27.52 -20.12
N SER A 99 -23.84 -27.87 -21.36
CA SER A 99 -22.61 -28.62 -21.66
C SER A 99 -21.40 -27.94 -21.02
N TRP A 100 -20.43 -28.72 -20.54
CA TRP A 100 -19.23 -28.20 -19.85
C TRP A 100 -18.55 -27.05 -20.62
N GLY A 101 -18.47 -27.13 -21.95
CA GLY A 101 -17.91 -26.07 -22.79
C GLY A 101 -18.67 -24.75 -22.70
N SER A 102 -20.00 -24.81 -22.77
CA SER A 102 -20.85 -23.62 -22.61
C SER A 102 -20.81 -23.03 -21.19
N HIS A 103 -20.65 -23.87 -20.16
CA HIS A 103 -20.46 -23.39 -18.79
C HIS A 103 -19.12 -22.65 -18.62
N ALA A 104 -18.03 -23.19 -19.17
CA ALA A 104 -16.72 -22.55 -19.14
C ALA A 104 -16.73 -21.19 -19.87
N LEU A 105 -17.41 -21.10 -21.02
CA LEU A 105 -17.60 -19.84 -21.74
C LEU A 105 -18.38 -18.80 -20.92
N LYS A 106 -19.45 -19.22 -20.23
CA LYS A 106 -20.22 -18.35 -19.32
C LYS A 106 -19.35 -17.82 -18.17
N ILE A 107 -18.53 -18.68 -17.55
CA ILE A 107 -17.58 -18.25 -16.48
C ILE A 107 -16.59 -17.22 -17.02
N LYS A 108 -15.99 -17.50 -18.19
CA LYS A 108 -15.03 -16.58 -18.82
C LYS A 108 -15.67 -15.22 -19.08
N GLU A 109 -16.89 -15.21 -19.61
CA GLU A 109 -17.63 -13.98 -19.89
C GLU A 109 -17.97 -13.21 -18.59
N ARG A 110 -18.43 -13.91 -17.54
CA ARG A 110 -18.67 -13.31 -16.21
C ARG A 110 -17.38 -12.68 -15.64
N MET A 111 -16.25 -13.37 -15.74
CA MET A 111 -14.94 -12.87 -15.29
C MET A 111 -14.52 -11.62 -16.08
N GLN A 112 -14.68 -11.63 -17.41
CA GLN A 112 -14.38 -10.47 -18.26
C GLN A 112 -15.25 -9.25 -17.91
N ARG A 113 -16.57 -9.46 -17.72
CA ARG A 113 -17.49 -8.42 -17.26
C ARG A 113 -17.09 -7.88 -15.89
N ALA A 114 -16.79 -8.76 -14.94
CA ALA A 114 -16.33 -8.38 -13.60
C ALA A 114 -15.07 -7.50 -13.63
N HIS A 115 -14.06 -7.87 -14.45
CA HIS A 115 -12.87 -7.04 -14.63
C HIS A 115 -13.16 -5.71 -15.34
N CYS A 116 -14.11 -5.65 -16.26
CA CYS A 116 -14.55 -4.40 -16.87
C CYS A 116 -15.15 -3.46 -15.82
N VAL A 117 -16.09 -3.95 -15.01
CA VAL A 117 -16.71 -3.17 -13.92
C VAL A 117 -15.66 -2.73 -12.89
N ALA A 118 -14.78 -3.65 -12.47
CA ALA A 118 -13.72 -3.33 -11.51
C ALA A 118 -12.78 -2.24 -12.03
N ARG A 119 -12.41 -2.26 -13.32
CA ARG A 119 -11.56 -1.19 -13.92
C ARG A 119 -12.25 0.17 -13.87
N LYS A 120 -13.54 0.25 -14.23
CA LYS A 120 -14.32 1.50 -14.14
C LYS A 120 -14.35 2.05 -12.71
N HIS A 121 -14.59 1.20 -11.72
CA HIS A 121 -14.57 1.62 -10.30
C HIS A 121 -13.18 2.02 -9.82
N LEU A 122 -12.13 1.32 -10.27
CA LEU A 122 -10.76 1.66 -9.95
C LEU A 122 -10.37 3.01 -10.55
N GLU A 123 -10.78 3.34 -11.78
CA GLU A 123 -10.54 4.66 -12.38
C GLU A 123 -11.14 5.78 -11.54
N VAL A 124 -12.42 5.65 -11.15
CA VAL A 124 -13.10 6.62 -10.30
C VAL A 124 -12.43 6.73 -8.93
N THR A 125 -12.10 5.61 -8.31
CA THR A 125 -11.47 5.58 -6.99
C THR A 125 -10.06 6.15 -7.02
N CYS A 126 -9.28 5.84 -8.05
CA CYS A 126 -7.94 6.39 -8.27
C CYS A 126 -8.01 7.90 -8.51
N LYS A 127 -8.96 8.38 -9.32
CA LYS A 127 -9.18 9.82 -9.55
C LYS A 127 -9.51 10.53 -8.24
N ARG A 128 -10.52 10.05 -7.49
CA ARG A 128 -10.88 10.61 -6.18
C ARG A 128 -9.71 10.64 -5.20
N ARG A 129 -8.92 9.56 -5.16
CA ARG A 129 -7.71 9.48 -4.31
C ARG A 129 -6.64 10.47 -4.74
N LYS A 130 -6.43 10.64 -6.06
CA LYS A 130 -5.51 11.62 -6.61
C LYS A 130 -5.96 13.04 -6.26
N ASP A 131 -7.21 13.38 -6.54
CA ASP A 131 -7.77 14.72 -6.26
C ASP A 131 -7.67 15.06 -4.76
N PHE A 132 -7.99 14.10 -3.88
CA PHE A 132 -7.83 14.30 -2.44
C PHE A 132 -6.36 14.48 -2.02
N TYR A 133 -5.44 13.74 -2.65
CA TYR A 133 -4.01 13.87 -2.39
C TYR A 133 -3.51 15.23 -2.86
N ASP A 134 -3.78 15.60 -4.11
CA ASP A 134 -3.33 16.84 -4.73
C ASP A 134 -3.87 18.06 -3.97
N ASN A 135 -5.16 18.05 -3.58
CA ASN A 135 -5.76 19.12 -2.77
C ASN A 135 -5.14 19.27 -1.37
N LYS A 136 -4.65 18.18 -0.77
CA LYS A 136 -4.04 18.19 0.57
C LYS A 136 -2.55 18.50 0.51
N THR A 137 -1.93 18.38 -0.65
CA THR A 137 -0.47 18.45 -0.78
C THR A 137 -0.03 19.87 -1.11
N ASN A 138 0.51 20.56 -0.09
CA ASN A 138 1.28 21.77 -0.33
C ASN A 138 2.66 21.39 -0.88
N LEU A 139 2.80 21.48 -2.20
CA LEU A 139 4.08 21.28 -2.89
C LEU A 139 5.00 22.48 -2.64
N ASN A 140 5.88 22.33 -1.64
CA ASN A 140 7.00 23.25 -1.48
C ASN A 140 8.10 22.85 -2.47
N VAL A 141 8.44 23.78 -3.37
CA VAL A 141 9.57 23.61 -4.29
C VAL A 141 10.83 24.10 -3.60
N TYR A 142 11.82 23.22 -3.46
CA TYR A 142 13.11 23.55 -2.87
C TYR A 142 14.19 23.70 -3.95
N LYS A 143 15.11 24.65 -3.75
CA LYS A 143 16.29 24.85 -4.60
C LYS A 143 17.52 24.19 -3.98
N VAL A 144 18.52 23.95 -4.81
CA VAL A 144 19.83 23.52 -4.32
C VAL A 144 20.37 24.58 -3.38
N SER A 145 20.94 24.14 -2.26
CA SER A 145 21.38 24.96 -1.13
C SER A 145 20.28 25.51 -0.21
N ASP A 146 19.01 25.18 -0.44
CA ASP A 146 17.95 25.51 0.52
C ASP A 146 18.11 24.71 1.81
N LYS A 147 17.69 25.35 2.92
CA LYS A 147 17.66 24.73 4.24
C LYS A 147 16.29 24.13 4.48
N VAL A 148 16.28 22.86 4.88
CA VAL A 148 15.06 22.11 5.14
C VAL A 148 15.13 21.36 6.45
N CYS A 149 13.98 21.17 7.07
CA CYS A 149 13.77 20.24 8.17
C CYS A 149 13.35 18.89 7.59
N TYR A 150 14.07 17.83 7.95
CA TYR A 150 13.77 16.45 7.55
C TYR A 150 13.01 15.71 8.65
N ARG A 151 11.92 15.02 8.32
CA ARG A 151 11.15 14.22 9.27
C ARG A 151 12.00 13.09 9.87
N ASN A 152 12.10 13.04 11.19
CA ASN A 152 12.91 12.07 11.90
C ASN A 152 12.32 10.66 11.77
N GLU A 153 13.04 9.76 11.09
CA GLU A 153 12.70 8.34 10.96
C GLU A 153 13.66 7.42 11.73
N ILE A 154 14.57 7.99 12.52
CA ILE A 154 15.60 7.23 13.21
C ILE A 154 14.97 6.54 14.41
N LYS A 155 14.99 5.20 14.43
CA LYS A 155 14.60 4.40 15.60
C LYS A 155 15.85 3.98 16.35
N ARG A 156 15.99 4.41 17.60
CA ARG A 156 17.11 4.02 18.49
C ARG A 156 16.57 3.07 19.56
N LYS A 157 17.27 1.95 19.78
CA LYS A 157 16.92 0.99 20.84
C LYS A 157 17.02 1.71 22.20
N GLY A 158 16.02 1.53 23.06
CA GLY A 158 15.95 2.19 24.37
C GLY A 158 15.39 3.62 24.37
N ILE A 159 15.03 4.20 23.22
CA ILE A 159 14.42 5.53 23.15
C ILE A 159 13.01 5.43 22.58
N CYS A 160 12.02 6.00 23.29
CA CYS A 160 10.65 6.07 22.79
C CYS A 160 10.57 6.97 21.54
N PRO A 161 10.17 6.44 20.37
CA PRO A 161 10.08 7.24 19.14
C PRO A 161 9.10 8.42 19.23
N LYS A 162 8.09 8.34 20.10
CA LYS A 162 7.10 9.40 20.31
C LYS A 162 7.66 10.63 21.03
N LEU A 163 8.73 10.46 21.80
CA LEU A 163 9.39 11.54 22.57
C LEU A 163 10.56 12.18 21.82
N GLN A 164 10.89 11.69 20.62
CA GLN A 164 11.97 12.27 19.83
C GLN A 164 11.50 13.50 19.05
N PRO A 165 12.40 14.44 18.72
CA PRO A 165 12.08 15.53 17.81
C PRO A 165 11.53 14.98 16.49
N LEU A 166 10.35 15.47 16.11
CA LEU A 166 9.63 15.04 14.90
C LEU A 166 10.39 15.40 13.62
N PHE A 167 11.18 16.47 13.64
CA PHE A 167 11.99 16.94 12.53
C PHE A 167 13.42 17.18 12.99
N ILE A 168 14.37 16.83 12.13
CA ILE A 168 15.81 17.09 12.24
C ILE A 168 16.13 18.24 11.29
N GLY A 169 16.88 19.23 11.75
CA GLY A 169 17.31 20.35 10.92
C GLY A 169 18.24 21.29 11.69
N PRO A 170 18.95 22.20 11.00
CA PRO A 170 18.86 22.47 9.57
C PRO A 170 19.60 21.43 8.71
N CYS A 171 18.95 20.90 7.67
CA CYS A 171 19.57 20.08 6.63
C CYS A 171 19.72 20.88 5.34
N LEU A 172 20.67 20.50 4.49
CA LEU A 172 20.93 21.18 3.21
C LEU A 172 20.42 20.34 2.03
N VAL A 173 19.73 20.95 1.08
CA VAL A 173 19.41 20.33 -0.21
C VAL A 173 20.66 20.36 -1.08
N THR A 174 21.21 19.18 -1.42
CA THR A 174 22.41 19.06 -2.27
C THR A 174 22.05 18.98 -3.74
N GLN A 175 20.93 18.34 -4.07
CA GLN A 175 20.48 18.17 -5.45
C GLN A 175 18.96 18.05 -5.53
N LYS A 176 18.36 18.65 -6.55
CA LYS A 176 16.98 18.37 -6.95
C LYS A 176 16.99 17.26 -8.01
N ILE A 177 16.41 16.10 -7.69
CA ILE A 177 16.33 14.97 -8.62
C ILE A 177 15.09 15.10 -9.50
N ASN A 178 13.94 15.37 -8.87
CA ASN A 178 12.70 15.74 -9.55
C ASN A 178 11.87 16.65 -8.62
N ASP A 179 10.66 17.05 -9.02
CA ASP A 179 9.82 17.94 -8.21
C ASP A 179 9.41 17.35 -6.85
N LEU A 180 9.43 16.01 -6.74
CA LEU A 180 8.99 15.29 -5.55
C LEU A 180 10.13 14.75 -4.69
N ASN A 181 11.34 14.61 -5.21
CA ASN A 181 12.46 13.93 -4.56
C ASN A 181 13.71 14.81 -4.61
N TYR A 182 14.29 15.01 -3.43
CA TYR A 182 15.44 15.86 -3.20
C TYR A 182 16.53 15.04 -2.52
N GLU A 183 17.77 15.25 -2.92
CA GLU A 183 18.93 14.77 -2.19
C GLU A 183 19.26 15.78 -1.08
N ILE A 184 19.37 15.29 0.15
CA ILE A 184 19.69 16.12 1.32
C ILE A 184 20.92 15.62 2.07
N GLN A 185 21.63 16.56 2.70
CA GLN A 185 22.70 16.33 3.65
C GLN A 185 22.24 16.76 5.06
N ILE A 186 22.27 15.83 6.01
CA ILE A 186 21.84 16.08 7.40
C ILE A 186 22.98 16.64 8.24
N ASP A 187 24.16 16.04 8.12
CA ASP A 187 25.40 16.42 8.82
C ASP A 187 26.62 16.14 7.94
N ALA A 188 27.77 16.76 8.22
CA ALA A 188 29.01 16.62 7.46
C ALA A 188 29.45 15.17 7.23
N HIS A 189 29.18 14.29 8.20
CA HIS A 189 29.66 12.90 8.19
C HIS A 189 28.61 11.89 7.69
N THR A 190 27.34 12.29 7.63
CA THR A 190 26.27 11.40 7.14
C THR A 190 26.31 11.28 5.62
N LYS A 191 26.00 10.10 5.08
CA LYS A 191 25.82 9.95 3.64
C LYS A 191 24.59 10.77 3.19
N ARG A 192 24.69 11.35 1.99
CA ARG A 192 23.56 12.00 1.31
C ARG A 192 22.40 11.02 1.17
N LYS A 193 21.19 11.54 1.33
CA LYS A 193 19.97 10.73 1.28
C LYS A 193 18.94 11.35 0.35
N VAL A 194 18.39 10.53 -0.53
CA VAL A 194 17.23 10.90 -1.35
C VAL A 194 15.97 10.79 -0.51
N VAL A 195 15.21 11.88 -0.46
CA VAL A 195 14.03 12.05 0.37
C VAL A 195 12.91 12.70 -0.42
N ASN A 196 11.69 12.23 -0.21
CA ASN A 196 10.50 12.81 -0.83
C ASN A 196 10.08 14.12 -0.14
N HIS A 197 9.54 15.07 -0.90
CA HIS A 197 9.11 16.40 -0.43
C HIS A 197 8.13 16.34 0.75
N ASP A 198 7.29 15.30 0.85
CA ASP A 198 6.37 15.06 1.98
C ASP A 198 7.08 14.98 3.34
N LYS A 199 8.38 14.63 3.32
CA LYS A 199 9.22 14.46 4.51
C LYS A 199 10.05 15.70 4.80
N LEU A 200 9.93 16.75 4.00
CA LEU A 200 10.68 17.99 4.12
C LEU A 200 9.75 19.14 4.52
N LYS A 201 10.27 20.07 5.31
CA LYS A 201 9.65 21.36 5.60
C LYS A 201 10.66 22.48 5.38
N PRO A 202 10.22 23.68 4.93
CA PRO A 202 11.10 24.83 4.87
C PRO A 202 11.65 25.15 6.26
N TYR A 203 12.95 25.47 6.33
CA TYR A 203 13.58 25.89 7.57
C TYR A 203 13.55 27.42 7.67
N ASN A 204 12.72 27.94 8.57
CA ASN A 204 12.54 29.40 8.76
C ASN A 204 13.47 30.00 9.84
N GLY A 205 14.37 29.19 10.41
CA GLY A 205 15.26 29.65 11.48
C GLY A 205 16.50 30.37 10.97
N GLN A 206 17.11 31.18 11.84
CA GLN A 206 18.38 31.87 11.57
C GLN A 206 19.61 31.00 11.90
N SER A 207 19.44 29.82 12.49
CA SER A 207 20.57 28.96 12.86
C SER A 207 21.15 28.25 11.65
N HIS A 208 22.48 28.18 11.60
CA HIS A 208 23.23 27.55 10.52
C HIS A 208 24.05 26.40 11.10
N PRO A 209 23.97 25.19 10.52
CA PRO A 209 24.88 24.12 10.90
C PRO A 209 26.31 24.56 10.57
N LYS A 210 27.22 24.41 11.53
CA LYS A 210 28.62 24.89 11.41
C LYS A 210 29.32 24.34 10.16
N TRP A 211 28.94 23.15 9.70
CA TRP A 211 29.51 22.50 8.52
C TRP A 211 29.04 23.09 7.18
N ILE A 212 27.90 23.80 7.12
CA ILE A 212 27.40 24.40 5.87
C ILE A 212 28.28 25.57 5.42
N LYS A 213 28.97 26.26 6.34
CA LYS A 213 29.88 27.37 6.02
C LYS A 213 31.05 26.97 5.11
N LYS A 214 31.34 25.68 4.94
CA LYS A 214 32.41 25.16 4.08
C LYS A 214 32.05 25.03 2.59
N PHE A 215 30.78 25.23 2.19
CA PHE A 215 30.32 25.01 0.80
C PHE A 215 30.18 26.29 -0.04
N LYS A 216 30.73 27.43 0.39
CA LYS A 216 30.85 28.63 -0.45
C LYS A 216 32.27 28.71 -1.02
N HIS A 217 32.45 28.17 -2.21
CA HIS A 217 33.51 28.55 -3.15
C HIS A 217 32.90 28.61 -4.55
#